data_AF-A0A3P6B6C6-F1
#
_entry.id   AF-A0A3P6B6C6-F1
#
_cell.length_a   1.000
_cell.length_b   1.000
_cell.length_c   1.000
_cell.angle_alpha   90.00
_cell.angle_beta   90.00
_cell.angle_gamma   90.00
#
_symmetry.space_group_name_H-M   'P 1'
#
loop_
_entity.id
_entity.type
_entity.pdbx_description
1 polymer ?
#
loop_
_entity_poly.entity_id
_entity_poly.type
_entity_poly.pdbx_seq_one_letter_code
_entity_poly.pdbx_strand_id
1 'polypeptide(L)'
;MGRVFVIELEGPAYTCIECHTHIGVPSDIISKEIEEVFDIHDNDIIYDFSRLFNTFPAENTFYSALQNIFCVGCANIIGIHNISQVDEGGPTTYWAMRKILHGPEGSDDEV
;
A
#
# COMPACT_ATOMS: atom_id res chain seq x y z
N MET A 1 15.60 20.09 6.73
CA MET A 1 15.48 18.72 6.20
C MET A 1 15.31 17.77 7.38
N GLY A 2 14.16 17.09 7.46
CA GLY A 2 13.85 16.15 8.55
C GLY A 2 14.56 14.81 8.36
N ARG A 3 14.70 14.04 9.44
CA ARG A 3 15.14 12.64 9.38
C ARG A 3 13.91 11.78 9.09
N VAL A 4 14.01 10.93 8.08
CA VAL A 4 13.02 9.87 7.84
C VAL A 4 13.32 8.74 8.81
N PHE A 5 12.32 8.29 9.56
CA PHE A 5 12.41 7.11 10.41
C PHE A 5 11.67 5.97 9.69
N VAL A 6 12.38 4.86 9.46
CA VAL A 6 11.81 3.62 8.94
C VAL A 6 11.56 2.70 10.12
N ILE A 7 10.38 2.09 10.15
CA ILE A 7 9.94 1.11 11.14
C ILE A 7 10.32 -0.28 10.62
N GLU A 8 11.08 -1.04 11.40
CA GLU A 8 11.28 -2.47 11.15
C GLU A 8 10.11 -3.23 11.77
N LEU A 9 9.45 -4.07 10.98
CA LEU A 9 8.34 -4.92 11.42
C LEU A 9 8.88 -6.30 11.79
N GLU A 10 8.43 -6.84 12.92
CA GLU A 10 8.79 -8.20 13.35
C GLU A 10 7.86 -9.23 12.70
N GLY A 11 8.43 -10.35 12.23
CA GLY A 11 7.69 -11.46 11.63
C GLY A 11 7.42 -11.30 10.12
N PRO A 12 6.43 -12.04 9.57
CA PRO A 12 6.10 -12.00 8.15
C PRO A 12 5.67 -10.59 7.73
N ALA A 13 6.35 -10.02 6.74
CA ALA A 13 6.08 -8.66 6.24
C ALA A 13 6.00 -8.63 4.72
N TYR A 14 5.07 -7.84 4.20
CA TYR A 14 5.10 -7.39 2.82
C TYR A 14 6.13 -6.28 2.68
N THR A 15 6.96 -6.35 1.65
CA THR A 15 8.02 -5.36 1.42
C THR A 15 7.90 -4.71 0.04
N CYS A 16 8.44 -3.51 -0.11
CA CYS A 16 8.49 -2.85 -1.41
C CYS A 16 9.42 -3.65 -2.35
N ILE A 17 8.94 -3.98 -3.55
CA ILE A 17 9.69 -4.76 -4.52
C ILE A 17 11.03 -4.12 -4.92
N GLU A 18 11.08 -2.77 -4.94
CA GLU A 18 12.25 -2.03 -5.42
C GLU A 18 13.36 -1.88 -4.37
N CYS A 19 13.02 -1.84 -3.09
CA CYS A 19 13.98 -1.48 -2.03
C CYS A 19 13.85 -2.29 -0.74
N HIS A 20 12.96 -3.29 -0.71
CA HIS A 20 12.72 -4.19 0.42
C HIS A 20 12.32 -3.51 1.74
N THR A 21 11.94 -2.23 1.70
CA THR A 21 11.38 -1.54 2.87
C THR A 21 10.08 -2.23 3.30
N HIS A 22 9.89 -2.49 4.60
CA HIS A 22 8.67 -3.13 5.12
C HIS A 22 7.46 -2.20 4.91
N ILE A 23 6.39 -2.70 4.32
CA ILE A 23 5.20 -1.93 3.94
C ILE A 23 3.97 -2.34 4.75
N GLY A 24 3.83 -3.61 5.09
CA GLY A 24 2.63 -4.12 5.77
C GLY A 24 2.86 -5.49 6.38
N VAL A 25 1.91 -5.94 7.19
CA VAL A 25 1.87 -7.29 7.76
C VAL A 25 0.59 -8.01 7.32
N PRO A 26 0.59 -9.35 7.24
CA PRO A 26 -0.60 -10.11 6.84
C PRO A 26 -1.83 -9.86 7.70
N SER A 27 -1.67 -9.59 9.00
CA SER A 27 -2.78 -9.35 9.92
C SER A 27 -3.55 -8.06 9.64
N ASP A 28 -2.96 -7.13 8.89
CA ASP A 28 -3.59 -5.86 8.53
C ASP A 28 -4.32 -5.94 7.18
N ILE A 29 -4.23 -7.06 6.46
CA ILE A 29 -4.98 -7.29 5.21
C ILE A 29 -6.45 -7.55 5.54
N ILE A 30 -7.32 -6.72 4.98
CA ILE A 30 -8.78 -6.86 5.01
C ILE A 30 -9.24 -7.81 3.92
N SER A 31 -8.72 -7.64 2.69
CA SER A 31 -9.02 -8.50 1.55
C SER A 31 -7.88 -8.53 0.54
N LYS A 32 -7.80 -9.64 -0.20
CA LYS A 32 -6.98 -9.81 -1.41
C LYS A 32 -8.00 -10.02 -2.53
N GLU A 33 -7.77 -9.51 -3.74
CA GLU A 33 -8.65 -9.68 -4.92
C GLU A 33 -9.70 -8.57 -5.14
N ILE A 34 -9.38 -7.31 -4.87
CA ILE A 34 -10.15 -6.23 -5.49
C ILE A 34 -9.69 -6.13 -6.96
N GLU A 35 -10.30 -6.95 -7.81
CA GLU A 35 -10.28 -6.81 -9.27
C GLU A 35 -11.36 -5.77 -9.61
N GLU A 36 -11.03 -4.72 -10.37
CA GLU A 36 -11.90 -3.56 -10.67
C GLU A 36 -12.04 -2.49 -9.57
N VAL A 37 -11.29 -1.37 -9.68
CA VAL A 37 -11.84 -0.03 -9.34
C VAL A 37 -11.28 1.06 -10.28
N PHE A 38 -10.11 0.87 -10.89
CA PHE A 38 -9.50 1.89 -11.73
C PHE A 38 -8.94 1.30 -13.01
N ASP A 39 -9.45 1.77 -14.14
CA ASP A 39 -9.00 1.52 -15.53
C ASP A 39 -7.55 2.04 -15.79
N ILE A 40 -6.77 2.22 -14.71
CA ILE A 40 -5.49 2.92 -14.64
C ILE A 40 -4.35 1.90 -14.47
N HIS A 41 -4.63 0.67 -14.03
CA HIS A 41 -3.61 -0.33 -13.72
C HIS A 41 -3.98 -1.73 -14.25
N ASP A 42 -3.66 -1.96 -15.52
CA ASP A 42 -3.46 -3.24 -16.24
C ASP A 42 -3.55 -4.52 -15.38
N ASN A 43 -4.77 -5.03 -15.15
CA ASN A 43 -5.09 -6.31 -14.49
C ASN A 43 -4.29 -6.62 -13.20
N ASP A 44 -4.05 -5.61 -12.37
CA ASP A 44 -3.29 -5.80 -11.13
C ASP A 44 -4.20 -6.24 -9.99
N ILE A 45 -3.70 -7.14 -9.14
CA ILE A 45 -4.41 -7.56 -7.93
C ILE A 45 -4.19 -6.47 -6.88
N ILE A 46 -5.27 -5.96 -6.29
CA ILE A 46 -5.19 -4.98 -5.20
C ILE A 46 -5.43 -5.69 -3.87
N TYR A 47 -4.57 -5.39 -2.90
CA TYR A 47 -4.75 -5.77 -1.51
C TYR A 47 -5.28 -4.58 -0.72
N ASP A 48 -6.35 -4.82 0.04
CA ASP A 48 -6.91 -3.84 0.94
C ASP A 48 -6.27 -4.01 2.33
N PHE A 49 -5.54 -2.99 2.77
CA PHE A 49 -4.94 -2.94 4.10
C PHE A 49 -5.69 -1.95 4.99
N SER A 50 -5.91 -2.36 6.24
CA SER A 50 -6.32 -1.47 7.32
C SER A 50 -5.22 -0.51 7.77
N ARG A 51 -3.95 -0.86 7.51
CA ARG A 51 -2.77 -0.05 7.84
C ARG A 51 -1.60 -0.39 6.92
N LEU A 52 -0.86 0.65 6.54
CA LEU A 52 0.46 0.55 5.92
C LEU A 52 1.52 1.25 6.78
N PHE A 53 2.76 0.78 6.66
CA PHE A 53 3.94 1.30 7.34
C PHE A 53 4.95 1.80 6.32
N ASN A 54 5.83 2.72 6.74
CA ASN A 54 6.91 3.25 5.91
C ASN A 54 6.43 3.77 4.54
N THR A 55 5.23 4.34 4.53
CA THR A 55 4.65 5.00 3.38
C THR A 55 4.30 6.45 3.69
N PHE A 56 4.11 7.25 2.65
CA PHE A 56 3.57 8.60 2.78
C PHE A 56 2.56 8.88 1.68
N PRO A 57 1.45 9.56 1.98
CA PRO A 57 0.49 9.99 0.96
C PRO A 57 0.99 11.24 0.24
N ALA A 58 0.64 11.37 -1.03
CA ALA A 58 0.71 12.62 -1.78
C ALA A 58 -0.52 12.80 -2.67
N GLU A 59 -0.76 14.05 -3.08
CA GLU A 59 -1.91 14.42 -3.91
C GLU A 59 -1.93 13.60 -5.23
N ASN A 60 -3.12 13.09 -5.59
CA ASN A 60 -3.35 12.51 -6.90
C ASN A 60 -3.82 13.62 -7.85
N THR A 61 -3.06 13.87 -8.92
CA THR A 61 -3.31 14.96 -9.86
C THR A 61 -4.53 14.75 -10.75
N PHE A 62 -5.07 13.53 -10.81
CA PHE A 62 -6.21 13.18 -11.65
C PHE A 62 -7.52 13.08 -10.86
N TYR A 63 -7.46 12.57 -9.62
CA TYR A 63 -8.63 12.34 -8.78
C TYR A 63 -8.40 12.96 -7.40
N SER A 64 -9.03 14.11 -7.14
CA SER A 64 -8.87 14.84 -5.87
C SER A 64 -9.37 14.07 -4.64
N ALA A 65 -10.27 13.09 -4.83
CA ALA A 65 -10.75 12.19 -3.78
C ALA A 65 -9.74 11.08 -3.44
N LEU A 66 -8.63 10.97 -4.17
CA LEU A 66 -7.60 9.94 -3.98
C LEU A 66 -6.25 10.58 -3.62
N GLN A 67 -5.47 9.83 -2.86
CA GLN A 67 -4.05 10.10 -2.64
C GLN A 67 -3.23 8.92 -3.13
N ASN A 68 -2.13 9.21 -3.81
CA ASN A 68 -1.12 8.21 -4.12
C ASN A 68 -0.32 7.92 -2.85
N ILE A 69 -0.02 6.65 -2.60
CA ILE A 69 0.77 6.19 -1.47
C ILE A 69 2.14 5.82 -2.00
N PHE A 70 3.19 6.39 -1.41
CA PHE A 70 4.57 6.17 -1.84
C PHE A 70 5.38 5.46 -0.76
N CYS A 71 6.34 4.64 -1.18
CA CYS A 71 7.34 4.06 -0.29
C CYS A 71 8.28 5.15 0.24
N VAL A 72 8.52 5.18 1.55
CA VAL A 72 9.45 6.15 2.14
C VAL A 72 10.92 5.90 1.77
N GLY A 73 11.27 4.66 1.39
CA GLY A 73 12.62 4.26 1.05
C GLY A 73 13.05 4.64 -0.38
N CYS A 74 12.17 4.43 -1.37
CA CYS A 74 12.50 4.65 -2.78
C CYS A 74 11.57 5.63 -3.52
N ALA A 75 10.53 6.14 -2.85
CA ALA A 75 9.50 6.98 -3.46
C ALA A 75 8.77 6.36 -4.66
N ASN A 76 8.76 5.03 -4.78
CA ASN A 76 7.91 4.35 -5.75
C ASN A 76 6.45 4.31 -5.26
N ILE A 77 5.49 4.32 -6.18
CA ILE A 77 4.07 4.24 -5.86
C ILE A 77 3.76 2.82 -5.37
N ILE A 78 3.18 2.74 -4.17
CA ILE A 78 2.72 1.50 -3.55
C ILE A 78 1.22 1.29 -3.80
N GLY A 79 0.45 2.35 -3.87
CA GLY A 79 -1.00 2.21 -3.91
C GLY A 79 -1.72 3.54 -3.88
N ILE A 80 -3.00 3.47 -3.53
CA ILE A 80 -3.89 4.61 -3.41
C ILE A 80 -4.74 4.53 -2.14
N HIS A 81 -5.13 5.69 -1.63
CA HIS A 81 -6.00 5.85 -0.48
C HIS A 81 -7.14 6.81 -0.84
N ASN A 82 -8.38 6.46 -0.50
CA ASN A 82 -9.54 7.32 -0.71
C ASN A 82 -9.75 8.23 0.51
N ILE A 83 -9.55 9.54 0.32
CA ILE A 83 -9.69 10.52 1.40
C ILE A 83 -11.15 10.83 1.74
N SER A 84 -12.07 10.70 0.77
CA SER A 84 -13.49 11.01 0.96
C SER A 84 -14.23 10.00 1.83
N GLN A 85 -13.79 8.73 1.84
CA GLN A 85 -14.35 7.72 2.75
C GLN A 85 -14.12 8.05 4.22
N VAL A 86 -13.01 8.74 4.54
CA VAL A 86 -12.71 9.17 5.91
C VAL A 86 -13.65 10.29 6.35
N ASP A 87 -13.96 11.23 5.47
CA ASP A 87 -14.84 12.37 5.76
C ASP A 87 -16.30 11.94 6.01
N GLU A 88 -16.72 10.81 5.44
CA GLU A 88 -18.05 10.21 5.66
C GLU A 88 -18.12 9.28 6.89
N GLY A 89 -17.02 9.16 7.65
CA GLY A 89 -16.94 8.29 8.83
C GLY A 89 -16.75 6.79 8.51
N GLY A 90 -16.34 6.47 7.29
CA GLY A 90 -15.99 5.11 6.86
C GLY A 90 -14.63 4.65 7.41
N PRO A 91 -14.31 3.34 7.29
CA PRO A 91 -13.01 2.82 7.68
C PRO A 91 -11.92 3.37 6.76
N THR A 92 -10.79 3.78 7.35
CA THR A 92 -9.59 4.15 6.57
C THR A 92 -8.96 2.88 6.00
N THR A 93 -8.99 2.75 4.68
CA THR A 93 -8.38 1.65 3.94
C THR A 93 -7.30 2.14 3.00
N TYR A 94 -6.37 1.24 2.68
CA TYR A 94 -5.23 1.49 1.81
C TYR A 94 -5.15 0.40 0.75
N TRP A 95 -5.30 0.78 -0.51
CA TRP A 95 -5.27 -0.13 -1.65
C TRP A 95 -3.86 -0.23 -2.19
N ALA A 96 -3.14 -1.28 -1.79
CA ALA A 96 -1.79 -1.55 -2.25
C ALA A 96 -1.81 -2.46 -3.49
N MET A 97 -1.02 -2.09 -4.49
CA MET A 97 -0.87 -2.87 -5.73
C MET A 97 0.01 -4.10 -5.45
N ARG A 98 -0.49 -5.30 -5.71
CA ARG A 98 0.25 -6.54 -5.41
C ARG A 98 1.54 -6.64 -6.21
N LYS A 99 1.58 -6.24 -7.49
CA LYS A 99 2.80 -6.37 -8.30
C LYS A 99 4.01 -5.57 -7.80
N ILE A 100 3.79 -4.56 -6.95
CA ILE A 100 4.88 -3.74 -6.37
C ILE A 100 5.26 -4.16 -4.95
N LEU A 101 4.62 -5.22 -4.42
CA LEU A 101 4.92 -5.82 -3.13
C LEU A 101 5.59 -7.18 -3.33
N HIS A 102 6.66 -7.43 -2.60
CA HIS A 102 7.11 -8.78 -2.29
C HIS A 102 6.33 -9.29 -1.07
N GLY A 103 5.75 -10.48 -1.21
CA GLY A 103 5.06 -11.14 -0.10
C GLY A 103 6.03 -11.67 0.96
N PRO A 104 5.52 -12.01 2.16
CA PRO A 104 6.34 -12.62 3.20
C PRO A 104 6.94 -13.96 2.77
N GLU A 105 8.14 -14.25 3.27
CA GLU A 105 8.83 -15.54 3.08
C GLU A 105 7.94 -16.71 3.53
N GLY A 106 7.84 -17.75 2.70
CA GLY A 106 7.02 -18.94 2.91
C GLY A 106 5.52 -18.76 2.65
N SER A 107 5.08 -17.61 2.11
CA SER A 107 3.68 -17.37 1.74
C SER A 107 3.40 -17.64 0.26
N ASP A 108 2.14 -17.86 -0.10
CA ASP A 108 1.71 -17.97 -1.51
C ASP A 108 1.97 -16.67 -2.31
N ASP A 109 2.25 -15.57 -1.62
CA ASP A 109 2.58 -14.28 -2.21
C ASP A 109 4.10 -14.04 -2.34
N GLU A 110 4.94 -15.01 -2.01
CA GLU A 110 6.40 -14.95 -2.17
C GLU A 110 6.75 -15.09 -3.67
N VAL A 111 6.73 -13.96 -4.39
CA VAL A 111 7.06 -13.87 -5.83
C VAL A 111 7.93 -12.65 -6.08
#